data_AF-A0A2H3TWW4-F1
#
_entry.id   AF-A0A2H3TWW4-F1
#
_cell.length_a   1.000
_cell.length_b   1.000
_cell.length_c   1.000
_cell.angle_alpha   90.00
_cell.angle_beta   90.00
_cell.angle_gamma   90.00
#
_symmetry.space_group_name_H-M   'P 1'
#
loop_
_entity.id
_entity.type
_entity.pdbx_description
1 polymer ?
#
loop_
_entity_poly.entity_id
_entity_poly.type
_entity_poly.pdbx_seq_one_letter_code
_entity_poly.pdbx_strand_id
1 'polypeptide(L)'
;MGDVNSAVDQDGEISPSDRRLTIDELENHRSLDTGVWIAIAGNVYDVSTFLPQHPGGDAILLDAAGTDVTEDFFDLHSDEAEKLLPAYHIGKLSSSIESPTMPPPKPQEACTPFLQRDSWKKVVLYEKHRLSHDTRLFTLRWHDDSQEFDLPVGKHILLRLKSPISGEQVVRAYTPIAARCESGEVDLVVKIYHDTDTRKGGKMTTTIDLAPIGSLLELKGPVGKFEYSGQGNCDISGRKCHAKRFIMISAGSGITPMIQILRAIAEDANDTTECLLLNGNRCEEDILCKDQLDIFERGEMSQFRVIHTLSSPSDGWAGRRGRIGQELLEAEVGPPTAGGHRDGTSLWTTSDGSDYQGCAVKEWVEGRRYCSILRCFGRPVSHLWGASDLEHVIGAYK
;
A
#
# COMPACT_ATOMS: atom_id res chain seq x y z
N MET A 1 -50.24 -27.07 -17.39
CA MET A 1 -49.42 -26.32 -16.42
C MET A 1 -48.18 -25.91 -17.17
N GLY A 2 -48.00 -24.73 -17.74
CA GLY A 2 -48.76 -23.49 -17.84
C GLY A 2 -47.85 -22.63 -18.74
N ASP A 3 -48.42 -22.01 -19.74
CA ASP A 3 -47.74 -21.56 -20.96
C ASP A 3 -46.67 -20.48 -20.79
N VAL A 4 -45.77 -20.52 -21.78
CA VAL A 4 -44.83 -19.49 -22.20
C VAL A 4 -45.60 -18.20 -22.55
N ASN A 5 -45.01 -17.04 -22.25
CA ASN A 5 -45.40 -15.68 -22.65
C ASN A 5 -46.67 -15.08 -22.01
N SER A 6 -46.48 -14.04 -21.18
CA SER A 6 -47.34 -12.85 -21.19
C SER A 6 -46.82 -11.76 -20.25
N ALA A 7 -46.13 -10.78 -20.83
CA ALA A 7 -46.21 -9.35 -20.49
C ALA A 7 -45.38 -8.58 -21.54
N VAL A 8 -45.79 -8.72 -22.82
CA VAL A 8 -45.49 -7.71 -23.82
C VAL A 8 -46.68 -6.77 -23.78
N ASP A 9 -46.53 -5.64 -23.09
CA ASP A 9 -47.45 -4.54 -23.30
C ASP A 9 -47.16 -3.92 -24.68
N GLN A 10 -48.24 -3.74 -25.42
CA GLN A 10 -48.27 -3.25 -26.79
C GLN A 10 -48.04 -1.74 -26.78
N ASP A 11 -46.76 -1.36 -26.74
CA ASP A 11 -46.14 -0.11 -27.20
C ASP A 11 -44.77 -0.11 -26.50
N GLY A 12 -43.75 -0.60 -27.21
CA GLY A 12 -42.44 -0.97 -26.65
C GLY A 12 -41.60 0.19 -26.13
N GLU A 13 -42.05 0.87 -25.08
CA GLU A 13 -41.26 1.78 -24.26
C GLU A 13 -40.75 1.02 -23.02
N ILE A 14 -39.42 0.90 -22.95
CA ILE A 14 -38.70 0.39 -21.78
C ILE A 14 -38.92 1.39 -20.63
N SER A 15 -39.37 0.91 -19.45
CA SER A 15 -39.43 1.74 -18.23
C SER A 15 -38.08 2.45 -18.01
N PRO A 16 -38.03 3.79 -17.88
CA PRO A 16 -36.78 4.55 -17.79
C PRO A 16 -35.82 4.11 -16.67
N SER A 17 -36.37 3.47 -15.62
CA SER A 17 -35.65 3.10 -14.40
C SER A 17 -34.60 1.98 -14.57
N ASP A 18 -34.72 1.14 -15.61
CA ASP A 18 -33.81 0.01 -15.85
C ASP A 18 -32.83 0.24 -17.02
N ARG A 19 -32.78 1.47 -17.55
CA ARG A 19 -31.91 1.80 -18.68
C ARG A 19 -30.44 1.84 -18.23
N ARG A 20 -29.59 1.09 -18.93
CA ARG A 20 -28.14 1.09 -18.77
C ARG A 20 -27.53 2.12 -19.71
N LEU A 21 -26.85 3.13 -19.16
CA LEU A 21 -26.31 4.28 -19.89
C LEU A 21 -24.77 4.25 -19.90
N THR A 22 -24.12 4.58 -21.00
CA THR A 22 -22.65 4.62 -21.07
C THR A 22 -22.09 5.97 -20.61
N ILE A 23 -20.78 6.01 -20.30
CA ILE A 23 -20.08 7.27 -20.01
C ILE A 23 -20.12 8.21 -21.23
N ASP A 24 -19.92 7.66 -22.44
CA ASP A 24 -20.03 8.44 -23.67
C ASP A 24 -21.44 9.04 -23.86
N GLU A 25 -22.49 8.31 -23.50
CA GLU A 25 -23.85 8.85 -23.52
C GLU A 25 -24.00 9.99 -22.53
N LEU A 26 -23.50 9.86 -21.29
CA LEU A 26 -23.51 10.94 -20.30
C LEU A 26 -22.77 12.19 -20.82
N GLU A 27 -21.55 12.04 -21.35
CA GLU A 27 -20.70 13.15 -21.82
C GLU A 27 -21.29 13.90 -23.03
N ASN A 28 -22.23 13.32 -23.77
CA ASN A 28 -22.88 13.97 -24.90
C ASN A 28 -24.08 14.86 -24.49
N HIS A 29 -24.55 14.75 -23.24
CA HIS A 29 -25.73 15.46 -22.73
C HIS A 29 -25.30 16.65 -21.85
N ARG A 30 -24.70 17.65 -22.51
CA ARG A 30 -24.10 18.86 -21.88
C ARG A 30 -24.82 20.17 -22.16
N SER A 31 -26.00 20.13 -22.78
CA SER A 31 -26.71 21.34 -23.23
C SER A 31 -28.21 21.14 -23.29
N LEU A 32 -29.00 22.23 -23.31
CA LEU A 32 -30.45 22.15 -23.44
C LEU A 32 -30.91 21.46 -24.74
N ASP A 33 -30.12 21.55 -25.81
CA ASP A 33 -30.43 20.93 -27.10
C ASP A 33 -30.20 19.41 -27.09
N THR A 34 -29.25 18.95 -26.27
CA THR A 34 -28.91 17.54 -26.12
C THR A 34 -29.49 16.90 -24.87
N GLY A 35 -30.04 17.67 -23.94
CA GLY A 35 -30.36 17.24 -22.57
C GLY A 35 -29.19 17.55 -21.62
N VAL A 36 -29.49 17.89 -20.38
CA VAL A 36 -28.53 18.19 -19.31
C VAL A 36 -28.54 17.06 -18.31
N TRP A 37 -27.57 16.16 -18.44
CA TRP A 37 -27.49 14.96 -17.62
C TRP A 37 -26.37 15.06 -16.60
N ILE A 38 -26.59 14.48 -15.42
CA ILE A 38 -25.59 14.39 -14.36
C ILE A 38 -25.60 12.97 -13.79
N ALA A 39 -24.45 12.50 -13.31
CA ALA A 39 -24.37 11.25 -12.56
C ALA A 39 -24.18 11.50 -11.06
N ILE A 40 -24.93 10.77 -10.24
CA ILE A 40 -24.82 10.80 -8.77
C ILE A 40 -24.88 9.35 -8.28
N ALA A 41 -23.84 8.91 -7.58
CA ALA A 41 -23.66 7.57 -7.03
C ALA A 41 -23.91 6.46 -8.08
N GLY A 42 -23.43 6.66 -9.31
CA GLY A 42 -23.56 5.72 -10.42
C GLY A 42 -24.93 5.67 -11.09
N ASN A 43 -25.88 6.53 -10.69
CA ASN A 43 -27.16 6.71 -11.37
C ASN A 43 -27.13 7.98 -12.21
N VAL A 44 -27.78 7.97 -13.38
CA VAL A 44 -27.85 9.10 -14.28
C VAL A 44 -29.23 9.76 -14.17
N TYR A 45 -29.22 11.09 -14.12
CA TYR A 45 -30.40 11.91 -13.97
C TYR A 45 -30.47 12.96 -15.10
N ASP A 46 -31.63 13.11 -15.72
CA ASP A 46 -31.90 14.20 -16.65
C ASP A 46 -32.51 15.38 -15.89
N VAL A 47 -31.68 16.39 -15.63
CA VAL A 47 -32.07 17.58 -14.86
C VAL A 47 -32.50 18.75 -15.75
N SER A 48 -32.68 18.53 -17.07
CA SER A 48 -33.03 19.59 -18.03
C SER A 48 -34.27 20.40 -17.63
N THR A 49 -35.27 19.73 -17.07
CA THR A 49 -36.53 20.37 -16.62
C THR A 49 -36.44 20.94 -15.21
N PHE A 50 -35.40 20.56 -14.45
CA PHE A 50 -35.14 21.02 -13.09
C PHE A 50 -34.26 22.27 -13.03
N LEU A 51 -33.51 22.59 -14.09
CA LEU A 51 -32.65 23.78 -14.18
C LEU A 51 -33.26 25.05 -13.55
N PRO A 52 -34.46 25.53 -13.94
CA PRO A 52 -35.03 26.77 -13.41
C PRO A 52 -35.55 26.66 -11.97
N GLN A 53 -35.59 25.44 -11.42
CA GLN A 53 -36.07 25.12 -10.08
C GLN A 53 -34.91 24.89 -9.11
N HIS A 54 -33.67 24.83 -9.61
CA HIS A 54 -32.49 24.60 -8.79
C HIS A 54 -32.19 25.83 -7.90
N PRO A 55 -32.20 25.71 -6.55
CA PRO A 55 -31.99 26.86 -5.65
C PRO A 55 -30.64 27.56 -5.80
N GLY A 56 -29.62 26.85 -6.31
CA GLY A 56 -28.29 27.39 -6.62
C GLY A 56 -28.18 28.06 -8.00
N GLY A 57 -29.26 28.08 -8.77
CA GLY A 57 -29.33 28.61 -10.14
C GLY A 57 -28.91 27.60 -11.22
N ASP A 58 -29.40 27.83 -12.43
CA ASP A 58 -29.26 26.96 -13.60
C ASP A 58 -27.80 26.79 -14.05
N ALA A 59 -26.98 27.83 -13.86
CA ALA A 59 -25.59 27.88 -14.33
C ALA A 59 -24.72 26.77 -13.72
N ILE A 60 -24.97 26.38 -12.47
CA ILE A 60 -24.19 25.35 -11.78
C ILE A 60 -24.44 23.97 -12.39
N LEU A 61 -25.70 23.66 -12.71
CA LEU A 61 -26.06 22.39 -13.35
C LEU A 61 -25.61 22.33 -14.82
N LEU A 62 -25.56 23.47 -15.51
CA LEU A 62 -25.04 23.56 -16.87
C LEU A 62 -23.52 23.36 -16.93
N ASP A 63 -22.77 23.90 -15.98
CA ASP A 63 -21.31 23.69 -15.90
C ASP A 63 -20.96 22.24 -15.56
N ALA A 64 -21.79 21.60 -14.74
CA ALA A 64 -21.61 20.21 -14.31
C ALA A 64 -22.23 19.17 -15.28
N ALA A 65 -22.81 19.64 -16.39
CA ALA A 65 -23.49 18.78 -17.35
C ALA A 65 -22.54 17.78 -18.02
N GLY A 66 -22.99 16.53 -18.10
CA GLY A 66 -22.25 15.39 -18.65
C GLY A 66 -21.13 14.86 -17.76
N THR A 67 -21.15 15.16 -16.46
CA THR A 67 -20.15 14.69 -15.50
C THR A 67 -20.79 13.98 -14.30
N ASP A 68 -19.96 13.24 -13.56
CA ASP A 68 -20.32 12.71 -12.24
C ASP A 68 -20.09 13.78 -11.17
N VAL A 69 -21.16 14.14 -10.48
CA VAL A 69 -21.21 15.22 -9.47
C VAL A 69 -21.45 14.65 -8.08
N THR A 70 -21.16 13.36 -7.86
CA THR A 70 -21.44 12.67 -6.59
C THR A 70 -20.86 13.42 -5.40
N GLU A 71 -19.60 13.85 -5.45
CA GLU A 71 -18.96 14.59 -4.34
C GLU A 71 -19.62 15.96 -4.11
N ASP A 72 -19.75 16.78 -5.15
CA ASP A 72 -20.36 18.11 -5.07
C ASP A 72 -21.83 18.07 -4.60
N PHE A 73 -22.57 17.02 -4.96
CA PHE A 73 -23.96 16.84 -4.57
C PHE A 73 -24.09 16.61 -3.06
N PHE A 74 -23.31 15.70 -2.48
CA PHE A 74 -23.36 15.38 -1.04
C PHE A 74 -22.76 16.47 -0.16
N ASP A 75 -21.85 17.30 -0.68
CA ASP A 75 -21.25 18.40 0.07
C ASP A 75 -22.14 19.64 0.17
N LEU A 76 -23.01 19.88 -0.82
CA LEU A 76 -23.78 21.13 -0.95
C LEU A 76 -25.28 20.97 -0.72
N HIS A 77 -25.82 19.74 -0.71
CA HIS A 77 -27.26 19.47 -0.61
C HIS A 77 -27.62 18.62 0.62
N SER A 78 -28.81 18.84 1.17
CA SER A 78 -29.37 18.06 2.28
C SER A 78 -30.19 16.87 1.82
N ASP A 79 -30.51 15.95 2.74
CA ASP A 79 -31.35 14.75 2.51
C ASP A 79 -32.74 15.06 1.88
N GLU A 80 -33.22 16.31 1.94
CA GLU A 80 -34.42 16.75 1.23
C GLU A 80 -34.25 16.81 -0.29
N ALA A 81 -33.05 17.12 -0.78
CA ALA A 81 -32.74 17.17 -2.21
C ALA A 81 -32.72 15.77 -2.83
N GLU A 82 -32.24 14.77 -2.09
CA GLU A 82 -32.26 13.36 -2.51
C GLU A 82 -33.67 12.85 -2.81
N LYS A 83 -34.68 13.36 -2.10
CA LYS A 83 -36.10 12.97 -2.32
C LYS A 83 -36.63 13.42 -3.68
N LEU A 84 -35.97 14.36 -4.34
CA LEU A 84 -36.35 14.86 -5.67
C LEU A 84 -35.67 14.07 -6.80
N LEU A 85 -34.53 13.40 -6.53
CA LEU A 85 -33.76 12.65 -7.53
C LEU A 85 -34.56 11.57 -8.27
N PRO A 86 -35.45 10.77 -7.64
CA PRO A 86 -36.18 9.73 -8.35
C PRO A 86 -37.05 10.23 -9.50
N ALA A 87 -37.50 11.49 -9.46
CA ALA A 87 -38.32 12.08 -10.52
C ALA A 87 -37.53 12.36 -11.82
N TYR A 88 -36.20 12.47 -11.71
CA TYR A 88 -35.30 12.79 -12.81
C TYR A 88 -34.42 11.61 -13.23
N HIS A 89 -34.60 10.45 -12.59
CA HIS A 89 -33.80 9.26 -12.85
C HIS A 89 -34.10 8.69 -14.23
N ILE A 90 -33.05 8.50 -15.04
CA ILE A 90 -33.17 8.01 -16.43
C ILE A 90 -32.38 6.73 -16.68
N GLY A 91 -31.65 6.24 -15.68
CA GLY A 91 -30.90 5.00 -15.79
C GLY A 91 -29.70 4.89 -14.87
N LYS A 92 -28.96 3.80 -15.00
CA LYS A 92 -27.73 3.54 -14.25
C LYS A 92 -26.55 3.47 -15.21
N LEU A 93 -25.39 4.02 -14.80
CA LEU A 93 -24.18 3.89 -15.60
C LEU A 93 -23.83 2.41 -15.76
N SER A 94 -23.74 1.96 -17.01
CA SER A 94 -23.50 0.57 -17.36
C SER A 94 -22.01 0.28 -17.30
N SER A 95 -21.55 -0.29 -16.19
CA SER A 95 -20.25 -0.96 -16.13
C SER A 95 -20.39 -2.37 -16.71
N SER A 96 -20.50 -2.53 -18.03
CA SER A 96 -20.48 -3.88 -18.61
C SER A 96 -20.10 -3.91 -20.09
N ILE A 97 -18.86 -4.35 -20.31
CA ILE A 97 -18.50 -5.28 -21.39
C ILE A 97 -19.52 -6.44 -21.38
N GLU A 98 -20.40 -6.53 -22.37
CA GLU A 98 -21.11 -7.77 -22.71
C GLU A 98 -21.15 -7.98 -24.25
N SER A 99 -20.18 -8.75 -24.73
CA SER A 99 -20.22 -9.80 -25.77
C SER A 99 -21.17 -9.68 -27.00
N PRO A 100 -20.63 -9.50 -28.21
CA PRO A 100 -21.12 -10.14 -29.43
C PRO A 100 -20.41 -11.49 -29.65
N THR A 101 -21.20 -12.49 -30.05
CA THR A 101 -20.83 -13.88 -30.38
C THR A 101 -19.40 -14.12 -30.89
N MET A 102 -18.71 -15.02 -30.20
CA MET A 102 -17.32 -15.43 -30.42
C MET A 102 -17.05 -16.08 -31.80
N PRO A 103 -16.04 -15.62 -32.57
CA PRO A 103 -15.10 -16.52 -33.21
C PRO A 103 -14.20 -17.17 -32.12
N PRO A 104 -13.60 -18.35 -32.36
CA PRO A 104 -12.95 -19.15 -31.31
C PRO A 104 -11.93 -18.33 -30.50
N PRO A 105 -11.77 -18.60 -29.19
CA PRO A 105 -11.04 -17.73 -28.28
C PRO A 105 -9.62 -17.52 -28.81
N LYS A 106 -9.31 -16.27 -29.15
CA LYS A 106 -7.92 -15.82 -29.14
C LYS A 106 -7.47 -15.87 -27.68
N PRO A 107 -6.20 -16.23 -27.40
CA PRO A 107 -5.69 -16.34 -26.04
C PRO A 107 -6.00 -15.05 -25.27
N GLN A 108 -6.53 -15.16 -24.04
CA GLN A 108 -6.57 -14.04 -23.10
C GLN A 108 -5.17 -13.41 -23.07
N GLU A 109 -5.05 -12.16 -23.51
CA GLU A 109 -3.85 -11.38 -23.23
C GLU A 109 -3.79 -11.22 -21.71
N ALA A 110 -2.71 -11.73 -21.11
CA ALA A 110 -2.48 -11.68 -19.68
C ALA A 110 -2.47 -10.21 -19.21
N CYS A 111 -3.06 -9.94 -18.04
CA CYS A 111 -2.88 -8.66 -17.34
C CYS A 111 -1.37 -8.35 -17.28
N THR A 112 -0.97 -7.19 -17.79
CA THR A 112 0.46 -6.84 -17.86
C THR A 112 0.88 -6.20 -16.54
N PRO A 113 2.03 -6.58 -15.96
CA PRO A 113 2.49 -6.01 -14.71
C PRO A 113 2.90 -4.55 -14.92
N PHE A 114 2.40 -3.66 -14.06
CA PHE A 114 2.77 -2.24 -14.04
C PHE A 114 4.26 -2.09 -13.72
N LEU A 115 4.73 -2.75 -12.66
CA LEU A 115 6.12 -2.68 -12.22
C LEU A 115 7.05 -3.39 -13.21
N GLN A 116 8.09 -2.67 -13.65
CA GLN A 116 9.13 -3.22 -14.54
C GLN A 116 10.53 -3.01 -13.93
N ARG A 117 11.30 -4.09 -13.85
CA ARG A 117 12.61 -4.09 -13.16
C ARG A 117 13.61 -3.11 -13.77
N ASP A 118 13.55 -2.97 -15.09
CA ASP A 118 14.52 -2.23 -15.89
C ASP A 118 13.96 -0.89 -16.42
N SER A 119 12.72 -0.53 -16.07
CA SER A 119 12.05 0.67 -16.58
C SER A 119 11.41 1.49 -15.45
N TRP A 120 11.53 2.81 -15.56
CA TRP A 120 10.87 3.74 -14.64
C TRP A 120 9.46 4.03 -15.17
N LYS A 121 8.47 3.84 -14.30
CA LYS A 121 7.05 4.09 -14.58
C LYS A 121 6.59 5.33 -13.84
N LYS A 122 5.85 6.17 -14.54
CA LYS A 122 5.34 7.42 -13.98
C LYS A 122 4.10 7.14 -13.15
N VAL A 123 4.02 7.79 -11.99
CA VAL A 123 2.84 7.80 -11.13
C VAL A 123 2.58 9.22 -10.66
N VAL A 124 1.36 9.50 -10.26
CA VAL A 124 0.95 10.80 -9.72
C VAL A 124 0.81 10.68 -8.21
N LEU A 125 1.32 11.66 -7.46
CA LEU A 125 0.94 11.81 -6.06
C LEU A 125 -0.51 12.25 -5.99
N TYR A 126 -1.40 11.31 -5.68
CA TYR A 126 -2.83 11.52 -5.68
C TYR A 126 -3.32 12.09 -4.34
N GLU A 127 -2.83 11.53 -3.24
CA GLU A 127 -3.26 11.97 -1.90
C GLU A 127 -2.09 11.97 -0.91
N LYS A 128 -2.21 12.81 0.12
CA LYS A 128 -1.28 12.89 1.24
C LYS A 128 -2.05 13.09 2.54
N HIS A 129 -2.06 12.08 3.39
CA HIS A 129 -2.71 12.13 4.70
C HIS A 129 -1.69 12.13 5.84
N ARG A 130 -1.90 12.97 6.86
CA ARG A 130 -1.02 13.04 8.04
C ARG A 130 -1.44 11.99 9.07
N LEU A 131 -0.57 11.01 9.33
CA LEU A 131 -0.81 9.97 10.34
C LEU A 131 -0.31 10.39 11.73
N SER A 132 0.85 11.05 11.80
CA SER A 132 1.43 11.55 13.05
C SER A 132 2.19 12.86 12.82
N HIS A 133 2.86 13.38 13.86
CA HIS A 133 3.69 14.58 13.74
C HIS A 133 4.79 14.43 12.69
N ASP A 134 5.35 13.24 12.51
CA ASP A 134 6.43 12.96 11.58
C ASP A 134 6.12 11.83 10.60
N THR A 135 4.87 11.41 10.46
CA THR A 135 4.50 10.32 9.54
C THR A 135 3.36 10.73 8.64
N ARG A 136 3.47 10.37 7.36
CA ARG A 136 2.42 10.60 6.36
C ARG A 136 2.18 9.35 5.53
N LEU A 137 0.94 9.20 5.11
CA LEU A 137 0.49 8.26 4.10
C LEU A 137 0.46 9.00 2.76
N PHE A 138 1.14 8.45 1.77
CA PHE A 138 1.13 8.97 0.39
C PHE A 138 0.46 7.93 -0.50
N THR A 139 -0.62 8.32 -1.16
CA THR A 139 -1.30 7.49 -2.15
C THR A 139 -0.83 7.92 -3.54
N LEU A 140 -0.22 6.98 -4.25
CA LEU A 140 0.27 7.19 -5.61
C LEU A 140 -0.68 6.47 -6.57
N ARG A 141 -1.05 7.12 -7.67
CA ARG A 141 -1.91 6.54 -8.70
C ARG A 141 -1.13 6.31 -9.99
N TRP A 142 -1.27 5.12 -10.60
CA TRP A 142 -0.81 4.86 -11.97
C TRP A 142 -2.01 4.88 -12.93
N HIS A 143 -1.80 5.45 -14.12
CA HIS A 143 -2.84 5.55 -15.14
C HIS A 143 -2.81 4.30 -16.02
N ASP A 144 -3.43 3.22 -15.55
CA ASP A 144 -3.91 2.08 -16.38
C ASP A 144 -4.70 1.10 -15.50
N ASP A 145 -6.03 1.12 -15.60
CA ASP A 145 -6.94 0.26 -14.83
C ASP A 145 -6.84 -1.22 -15.24
N SER A 146 -6.13 -1.52 -16.34
CA SER A 146 -5.92 -2.88 -16.82
C SER A 146 -4.62 -3.54 -16.31
N GLN A 147 -3.80 -2.80 -15.55
CA GLN A 147 -2.51 -3.27 -15.04
C GLN A 147 -2.57 -3.61 -13.55
N GLU A 148 -2.03 -4.78 -13.20
CA GLU A 148 -1.76 -5.14 -11.82
C GLU A 148 -0.44 -4.50 -11.36
N PHE A 149 -0.40 -4.07 -10.10
CA PHE A 149 0.83 -3.50 -9.54
C PHE A 149 1.99 -4.51 -9.52
N ASP A 150 1.68 -5.81 -9.36
CA ASP A 150 2.60 -6.95 -9.38
C ASP A 150 3.89 -6.73 -8.56
N LEU A 151 3.73 -6.55 -7.24
CA LEU A 151 4.83 -6.52 -6.29
C LEU A 151 4.84 -7.82 -5.46
N PRO A 152 5.75 -8.77 -5.73
CA PRO A 152 5.87 -9.99 -4.93
C PRO A 152 6.14 -9.67 -3.45
N VAL A 153 5.55 -10.46 -2.56
CA VAL A 153 5.68 -10.28 -1.10
C VAL A 153 7.14 -10.42 -0.69
N GLY A 154 7.66 -9.44 0.06
CA GLY A 154 9.07 -9.38 0.45
C GLY A 154 9.96 -8.55 -0.49
N LYS A 155 9.42 -8.10 -1.64
CA LYS A 155 10.09 -7.14 -2.53
C LYS A 155 9.67 -5.71 -2.17
N HIS A 156 10.35 -4.75 -2.77
CA HIS A 156 10.12 -3.32 -2.61
C HIS A 156 10.24 -2.60 -3.95
N ILE A 157 9.85 -1.33 -3.97
CA ILE A 157 9.99 -0.45 -5.12
C ILE A 157 11.09 0.58 -4.89
N LEU A 158 11.66 1.09 -5.96
CA LEU A 158 12.47 2.30 -5.96
C LEU A 158 11.58 3.46 -6.37
N LEU A 159 11.49 4.46 -5.49
CA LEU A 159 10.84 5.73 -5.77
C LEU A 159 11.90 6.74 -6.21
N ARG A 160 11.64 7.45 -7.30
CA ARG A 160 12.43 8.57 -7.79
C ARG A 160 11.57 9.82 -7.86
N LEU A 161 12.10 10.92 -7.31
CA LEU A 161 11.48 12.24 -7.34
C LEU A 161 12.57 13.29 -7.53
N LYS A 162 12.25 14.33 -8.31
CA LYS A 162 13.11 15.50 -8.47
C LYS A 162 12.81 16.50 -7.36
N SER A 163 13.84 16.94 -6.63
CA SER A 163 13.66 17.96 -5.60
C SER A 163 13.23 19.28 -6.23
N PRO A 164 12.12 19.90 -5.76
CA PRO A 164 11.72 21.21 -6.24
C PRO A 164 12.68 22.31 -5.76
N ILE A 165 13.42 22.05 -4.67
CA ILE A 165 14.37 23.01 -4.07
C ILE A 165 15.74 22.88 -4.73
N SER A 166 16.34 21.69 -4.74
CA SER A 166 17.72 21.52 -5.23
C SER A 166 17.80 21.15 -6.72
N GLY A 167 16.70 20.73 -7.33
CA GLY A 167 16.69 20.18 -8.69
C GLY A 167 17.32 18.79 -8.82
N GLU A 168 17.92 18.25 -7.74
CA GLU A 168 18.54 16.92 -7.71
C GLU A 168 17.47 15.82 -7.80
N GLN A 169 17.76 14.73 -8.52
CA GLN A 169 16.96 13.52 -8.46
C GLN A 169 17.36 12.69 -7.24
N VAL A 170 16.38 12.35 -6.41
CA VAL A 170 16.57 11.50 -5.24
C VAL A 170 15.91 10.15 -5.52
N VAL A 171 16.61 9.06 -5.22
CA VAL A 171 16.09 7.68 -5.36
C VAL A 171 16.17 6.97 -4.02
N ARG A 172 15.07 6.36 -3.55
CA ARG A 172 15.04 5.56 -2.32
C ARG A 172 14.12 4.35 -2.46
N ALA A 173 14.40 3.32 -1.67
CA ALA A 173 13.58 2.13 -1.59
C ALA A 173 12.42 2.34 -0.61
N TYR A 174 11.23 1.87 -0.99
CA TYR A 174 10.03 1.83 -0.14
C TYR A 174 9.31 0.51 -0.35
N THR A 175 8.76 -0.06 0.72
CA THR A 175 7.80 -1.16 0.62
C THR A 175 6.41 -0.59 0.82
N PRO A 176 5.54 -0.62 -0.20
CA PRO A 176 4.13 -0.28 -0.07
C PRO A 176 3.44 -1.13 0.97
N ILE A 177 2.46 -0.53 1.65
CA ILE A 177 1.64 -1.24 2.65
C ILE A 177 0.36 -1.80 2.05
N ALA A 178 -0.12 -1.24 0.94
CA ALA A 178 -1.28 -1.67 0.20
C ALA A 178 -1.15 -1.27 -1.28
N ALA A 179 -1.67 -2.11 -2.17
CA ALA A 179 -1.90 -1.79 -3.57
C ALA A 179 -3.34 -2.18 -3.90
N ARG A 180 -4.10 -1.26 -4.48
CA ARG A 180 -5.48 -1.45 -4.93
C ARG A 180 -5.46 -1.45 -6.46
N CYS A 181 -5.47 -2.65 -7.06
CA CYS A 181 -5.42 -2.78 -8.51
C CYS A 181 -6.65 -2.17 -9.18
N GLU A 182 -7.84 -2.29 -8.56
CA GLU A 182 -9.10 -1.75 -9.09
C GLU A 182 -9.09 -0.23 -9.29
N SER A 183 -8.38 0.51 -8.41
CA SER A 183 -8.30 1.97 -8.48
C SER A 183 -6.95 2.48 -9.00
N GLY A 184 -6.04 1.58 -9.39
CA GLY A 184 -4.71 1.96 -9.85
C GLY A 184 -3.87 2.64 -8.76
N GLU A 185 -4.03 2.27 -7.50
CA GLU A 185 -3.42 2.98 -6.36
C GLU A 185 -2.43 2.15 -5.54
N VAL A 186 -1.40 2.81 -5.04
CA VAL A 186 -0.42 2.23 -4.12
C VAL A 186 -0.13 3.19 -2.97
N ASP A 187 -0.18 2.66 -1.76
CA ASP A 187 -0.03 3.41 -0.53
C ASP A 187 1.37 3.24 0.08
N LEU A 188 2.04 4.37 0.33
CA LEU A 188 3.33 4.45 1.00
C LEU A 188 3.21 5.17 2.33
N VAL A 189 3.51 4.47 3.43
CA VAL A 189 3.70 5.12 4.74
C VAL A 189 5.16 5.53 4.86
N VAL A 190 5.40 6.83 5.05
CA VAL A 190 6.74 7.40 5.12
C VAL A 190 6.89 8.26 6.36
N LYS A 191 7.90 7.93 7.18
CA LYS A 191 8.36 8.78 8.28
C LYS A 191 9.24 9.91 7.71
N ILE A 192 8.94 11.14 8.10
CA ILE A 192 9.54 12.37 7.62
C ILE A 192 10.59 12.85 8.60
N TYR A 193 11.84 12.72 8.15
CA TYR A 193 12.99 13.20 8.88
C TYR A 193 13.18 14.69 8.61
N HIS A 194 12.69 15.53 9.52
CA HIS A 194 12.87 16.98 9.48
C HIS A 194 14.31 17.40 9.82
N ASP A 195 14.69 18.62 9.42
CA ASP A 195 15.91 19.25 9.90
C ASP A 195 15.85 19.38 11.43
N THR A 196 16.98 19.13 12.07
CA THR A 196 17.22 19.41 13.49
C THR A 196 18.46 20.28 13.60
N ASP A 197 18.68 20.90 14.77
CA ASP A 197 19.86 21.75 15.01
C ASP A 197 21.19 21.03 14.73
N THR A 198 21.20 19.70 14.82
CA THR A 198 22.42 18.88 14.71
C THR A 198 22.46 18.01 13.45
N ARG A 199 21.33 17.81 12.75
CA ARG A 199 21.25 16.91 11.59
C ARG A 199 20.32 17.47 10.53
N LYS A 200 20.79 17.45 9.29
CA LYS A 200 19.95 17.70 8.12
C LYS A 200 18.95 16.56 7.93
N GLY A 201 17.73 16.93 7.55
CA GLY A 201 16.62 16.04 7.32
C GLY A 201 16.84 15.09 6.13
N GLY A 202 15.92 14.15 5.99
CA GLY A 202 15.98 13.14 4.95
C GLY A 202 15.65 13.73 3.58
N LYS A 203 16.64 13.79 2.67
CA LYS A 203 16.47 14.35 1.31
C LYS A 203 15.20 13.86 0.60
N MET A 204 14.93 12.56 0.60
CA MET A 204 13.73 12.01 -0.06
C MET A 204 12.46 12.36 0.71
N THR A 205 12.47 12.14 2.02
CA THR A 205 11.27 12.25 2.85
C THR A 205 10.78 13.69 2.92
N THR A 206 11.67 14.67 3.04
CA THR A 206 11.29 16.08 2.97
C THR A 206 10.85 16.49 1.56
N THR A 207 11.44 15.90 0.52
CA THR A 207 11.10 16.23 -0.87
C THR A 207 9.69 15.76 -1.24
N ILE A 208 9.31 14.52 -0.89
CA ILE A 208 7.96 14.01 -1.16
C ILE A 208 6.91 14.72 -0.29
N ASP A 209 7.26 15.08 0.94
CA ASP A 209 6.36 15.82 1.84
C ASP A 209 6.03 17.23 1.33
N LEU A 210 7.00 17.89 0.70
CA LEU A 210 6.84 19.21 0.08
C LEU A 210 6.24 19.16 -1.33
N ALA A 211 6.15 17.98 -1.95
CA ALA A 211 5.56 17.86 -3.27
C ALA A 211 4.05 18.16 -3.21
N PRO A 212 3.53 19.02 -4.10
CA PRO A 212 2.09 19.25 -4.21
C PRO A 212 1.39 17.99 -4.75
N ILE A 213 0.13 17.80 -4.36
CA ILE A 213 -0.75 16.81 -5.00
C ILE A 213 -0.79 17.08 -6.51
N GLY A 214 -0.83 16.02 -7.31
CA GLY A 214 -0.67 16.09 -8.77
C GLY A 214 0.78 16.04 -9.25
N SER A 215 1.77 16.05 -8.34
CA SER A 215 3.18 15.89 -8.72
C SER A 215 3.44 14.56 -9.39
N LEU A 216 4.32 14.56 -10.40
CA LEU A 216 4.79 13.36 -11.08
C LEU A 216 5.97 12.74 -10.32
N LEU A 217 5.85 11.45 -10.00
CA LEU A 217 6.90 10.62 -9.42
C LEU A 217 7.19 9.43 -10.34
N GLU A 218 8.27 8.72 -10.08
CA GLU A 218 8.63 7.55 -10.87
C GLU A 218 8.91 6.35 -9.96
N LEU A 219 8.31 5.21 -10.30
CA LEU A 219 8.49 3.92 -9.64
C LEU A 219 9.30 2.99 -10.52
N LYS A 220 10.15 2.17 -9.91
CA LYS A 220 10.81 1.04 -10.56
C LYS A 220 10.85 -0.16 -9.62
N GLY A 221 10.52 -1.34 -10.12
CA GLY A 221 10.46 -2.55 -9.31
C GLY A 221 9.94 -3.73 -10.12
N PRO A 222 9.75 -4.90 -9.51
CA PRO A 222 10.09 -5.21 -8.13
C PRO A 222 11.61 -5.31 -7.90
N VAL A 223 12.08 -4.89 -6.72
CA VAL A 223 13.47 -5.00 -6.27
C VAL A 223 13.52 -5.77 -4.96
N GLY A 224 14.52 -6.62 -4.77
CA GLY A 224 14.71 -7.35 -3.51
C GLY A 224 15.20 -8.77 -3.74
N LYS A 225 15.94 -9.28 -2.77
CA LYS A 225 16.51 -10.64 -2.80
C LYS A 225 15.62 -11.67 -2.11
N PHE A 226 14.70 -11.20 -1.27
CA PHE A 226 13.75 -12.03 -0.54
C PHE A 226 12.40 -12.03 -1.25
N GLU A 227 11.74 -13.17 -1.29
CA GLU A 227 10.37 -13.33 -1.76
C GLU A 227 9.66 -14.37 -0.90
N TYR A 228 8.42 -14.08 -0.51
CA TYR A 228 7.54 -15.01 0.17
C TYR A 228 6.44 -15.45 -0.79
N SER A 229 6.28 -16.75 -0.98
CA SER A 229 5.31 -17.32 -1.92
C SER A 229 4.18 -18.08 -1.22
N GLY A 230 3.99 -17.88 0.10
CA GLY A 230 2.94 -18.51 0.90
C GLY A 230 3.35 -19.84 1.56
N GLN A 231 2.68 -20.18 2.66
CA GLN A 231 2.80 -21.43 3.41
C GLN A 231 4.24 -21.78 3.78
N GLY A 232 4.97 -20.79 4.29
CA GLY A 232 6.37 -20.90 4.70
C GLY A 232 7.37 -20.91 3.54
N ASN A 233 6.92 -20.96 2.29
CA ASN A 233 7.81 -21.05 1.13
C ASN A 233 8.41 -19.68 0.81
N CYS A 234 9.73 -19.63 0.73
CA CYS A 234 10.48 -18.42 0.46
C CYS A 234 11.54 -18.65 -0.62
N ASP A 235 11.88 -17.59 -1.36
CA ASP A 235 13.08 -17.51 -2.19
C ASP A 235 14.05 -16.48 -1.62
N ILE A 236 15.31 -16.88 -1.44
CA ILE A 236 16.40 -15.99 -1.04
C ILE A 236 17.48 -16.03 -2.11
N SER A 237 17.52 -15.00 -2.97
CA SER A 237 18.50 -14.86 -4.06
C SER A 237 18.55 -16.08 -4.99
N GLY A 238 17.37 -16.61 -5.37
CA GLY A 238 17.19 -17.79 -6.21
C GLY A 238 17.27 -19.12 -5.44
N ARG A 239 17.48 -19.09 -4.11
CA ARG A 239 17.52 -20.28 -3.27
C ARG A 239 16.19 -20.45 -2.57
N LYS A 240 15.43 -21.46 -3.00
CA LYS A 240 14.18 -21.86 -2.33
C LYS A 240 14.48 -22.40 -0.94
N CYS A 241 13.71 -21.96 0.04
CA CYS A 241 13.73 -22.46 1.39
C CYS A 241 12.31 -22.48 1.98
N HIS A 242 12.15 -23.21 3.07
CA HIS A 242 10.88 -23.31 3.78
C HIS A 242 11.11 -22.90 5.24
N ALA A 243 10.34 -21.92 5.70
CA ALA A 243 10.36 -21.39 7.05
C ALA A 243 9.05 -21.77 7.74
N LYS A 244 9.13 -22.49 8.87
CA LYS A 244 7.98 -22.72 9.76
C LYS A 244 7.73 -21.53 10.68
N ARG A 245 8.77 -20.75 10.95
CA ARG A 245 8.72 -19.60 11.85
C ARG A 245 9.52 -18.42 11.30
N PHE A 246 8.94 -17.24 11.30
CA PHE A 246 9.61 -15.97 11.09
C PHE A 246 9.91 -15.30 12.41
N ILE A 247 11.14 -14.79 12.51
CA ILE A 247 11.56 -13.90 13.59
C ILE A 247 11.95 -12.58 12.94
N MET A 248 11.06 -11.61 13.07
CA MET A 248 11.12 -10.32 12.43
C MET A 248 11.55 -9.27 13.44
N ILE A 249 12.51 -8.43 13.06
CA ILE A 249 12.98 -7.32 13.87
C ILE A 249 12.85 -6.05 13.05
N SER A 250 12.07 -5.10 13.53
CA SER A 250 11.86 -3.82 12.86
C SER A 250 12.06 -2.65 13.82
N ALA A 251 12.37 -1.50 13.23
CA ALA A 251 12.31 -0.23 13.94
C ALA A 251 11.85 0.91 13.02
N GLY A 252 10.93 1.75 13.52
CA GLY A 252 10.34 2.84 12.74
C GLY A 252 9.80 2.36 11.39
N SER A 253 10.22 3.00 10.31
CA SER A 253 9.79 2.67 8.93
C SER A 253 10.16 1.26 8.46
N GLY A 254 11.04 0.56 9.17
CA GLY A 254 11.35 -0.85 8.87
C GLY A 254 10.19 -1.82 9.12
N ILE A 255 9.05 -1.34 9.62
CA ILE A 255 7.85 -2.17 9.78
C ILE A 255 7.16 -2.52 8.47
N THR A 256 7.26 -1.68 7.43
CA THR A 256 6.43 -1.85 6.22
C THR A 256 6.71 -3.15 5.44
N PRO A 257 7.96 -3.63 5.31
CA PRO A 257 8.21 -4.95 4.72
C PRO A 257 7.69 -6.10 5.59
N MET A 258 7.63 -5.92 6.91
CA MET A 258 7.13 -6.94 7.84
C MET A 258 5.62 -7.08 7.70
N ILE A 259 4.91 -5.95 7.63
CA ILE A 259 3.46 -5.92 7.40
C ILE A 259 3.07 -6.63 6.11
N GLN A 260 3.84 -6.43 5.03
CA GLN A 260 3.58 -7.12 3.77
C GLN A 260 3.58 -8.65 3.94
N ILE A 261 4.53 -9.20 4.71
CA ILE A 261 4.63 -10.64 4.98
C ILE A 261 3.53 -11.09 5.94
N LEU A 262 3.34 -10.35 7.05
CA LEU A 262 2.32 -10.68 8.06
C LEU A 262 0.92 -10.75 7.44
N ARG A 263 0.58 -9.79 6.58
CA ARG A 263 -0.68 -9.78 5.84
C ARG A 263 -0.82 -10.97 4.89
N ALA A 264 0.23 -11.27 4.11
CA ALA A 264 0.19 -12.40 3.19
C ALA A 264 -0.03 -13.75 3.90
N ILE A 265 0.56 -13.92 5.09
CA ILE A 265 0.34 -15.11 5.93
C ILE A 265 -1.06 -15.10 6.52
N ALA A 266 -1.58 -13.94 6.92
CA ALA A 266 -2.89 -13.84 7.56
C ALA A 266 -4.07 -14.01 6.57
N GLU A 267 -3.88 -13.60 5.32
CA GLU A 267 -4.88 -13.71 4.26
C GLU A 267 -5.01 -15.16 3.71
N ASP A 268 -4.00 -16.03 3.88
CA ASP A 268 -4.08 -17.47 3.54
C ASP A 268 -4.43 -18.32 4.78
N ALA A 269 -5.66 -18.80 4.85
CA ALA A 269 -6.13 -19.66 5.94
C ALA A 269 -5.37 -21.00 6.08
N ASN A 270 -4.64 -21.44 5.05
CA ASN A 270 -3.81 -22.65 5.08
C ASN A 270 -2.37 -22.36 5.53
N ASP A 271 -2.01 -21.09 5.68
CA ASP A 271 -0.68 -20.70 6.08
C ASP A 271 -0.52 -20.75 7.59
N THR A 272 0.20 -21.77 8.05
CA THR A 272 0.45 -22.05 9.47
C THR A 272 1.78 -21.47 9.96
N THR A 273 2.42 -20.60 9.16
CA THR A 273 3.74 -20.07 9.48
C THR A 273 3.68 -19.17 10.72
N GLU A 274 4.47 -19.52 11.74
CA GLU A 274 4.55 -18.74 12.97
C GLU A 274 5.32 -17.43 12.75
N CYS A 275 4.90 -16.34 13.36
CA CYS A 275 5.52 -15.03 13.21
C CYS A 275 5.74 -14.37 14.57
N LEU A 276 7.01 -14.14 14.92
CA LEU A 276 7.39 -13.29 16.04
C LEU A 276 7.93 -11.96 15.50
N LEU A 277 7.27 -10.85 15.80
CA LEU A 277 7.73 -9.50 15.45
C LEU A 277 8.20 -8.76 16.69
N LEU A 278 9.47 -8.36 16.71
CA LEU A 278 10.05 -7.43 17.67
C LEU A 278 10.11 -6.03 17.05
N ASN A 279 9.24 -5.13 17.49
CA ASN A 279 9.09 -3.79 16.91
C ASN A 279 9.56 -2.70 17.87
N GLY A 280 10.66 -2.02 17.52
CA GLY A 280 11.28 -0.99 18.34
C GLY A 280 10.97 0.44 17.86
N ASN A 281 10.39 1.28 18.71
CA ASN A 281 10.09 2.69 18.40
C ASN A 281 10.52 3.62 19.54
N ARG A 282 10.42 4.95 19.37
CA ARG A 282 10.78 5.88 20.46
C ARG A 282 9.63 6.00 21.44
N CYS A 283 8.47 6.41 20.97
CA CYS A 283 7.22 6.52 21.74
C CYS A 283 6.07 5.78 21.03
N GLU A 284 4.90 5.78 21.65
CA GLU A 284 3.68 5.13 21.17
C GLU A 284 3.21 5.67 19.82
N GLU A 285 3.32 6.99 19.63
CA GLU A 285 2.94 7.69 18.39
C GLU A 285 3.85 7.35 17.20
N ASP A 286 5.05 6.82 17.47
CA ASP A 286 6.00 6.38 16.44
C ASP A 286 5.70 4.97 15.92
N ILE A 287 4.75 4.25 16.54
CA ILE A 287 4.37 2.90 16.12
C ILE A 287 3.57 3.00 14.81
N LEU A 288 4.29 2.86 13.70
CA LEU A 288 3.70 2.88 12.37
C LEU A 288 2.75 1.70 12.15
N CYS A 289 1.63 1.98 11.49
CA CYS A 289 0.58 1.01 11.16
C CYS A 289 0.03 0.27 12.40
N LYS A 290 -0.11 0.97 13.53
CA LYS A 290 -0.57 0.40 14.79
C LYS A 290 -1.90 -0.35 14.66
N ASP A 291 -2.88 0.20 13.95
CA ASP A 291 -4.19 -0.45 13.79
C ASP A 291 -4.10 -1.83 13.13
N GLN A 292 -3.18 -2.00 12.17
CA GLN A 292 -2.92 -3.30 11.54
C GLN A 292 -2.19 -4.25 12.48
N LEU A 293 -1.26 -3.73 13.28
CA LEU A 293 -0.54 -4.53 14.28
C LEU A 293 -1.45 -4.98 15.42
N ASP A 294 -2.40 -4.14 15.82
CA ASP A 294 -3.36 -4.43 16.89
C ASP A 294 -4.23 -5.66 16.55
N ILE A 295 -4.50 -5.92 15.26
CA ILE A 295 -5.20 -7.13 14.81
C ILE A 295 -4.36 -8.38 15.17
N PHE A 296 -3.05 -8.33 14.92
CA PHE A 296 -2.13 -9.42 15.27
C PHE A 296 -1.89 -9.52 16.79
N GLU A 297 -2.02 -8.42 17.54
CA GLU A 297 -1.87 -8.40 19.00
C GLU A 297 -3.07 -8.94 19.76
N ARG A 298 -4.30 -8.77 19.22
CA ARG A 298 -5.53 -9.26 19.85
C ARG A 298 -5.57 -10.78 20.02
N GLY A 299 -4.67 -11.51 19.36
CA GLY A 299 -4.49 -12.94 19.55
C GLY A 299 -5.59 -13.79 18.89
N GLU A 300 -6.36 -13.21 17.97
CA GLU A 300 -7.33 -13.96 17.14
C GLU A 300 -6.63 -15.01 16.27
N MET A 301 -5.36 -14.75 15.93
CA MET A 301 -4.50 -15.67 15.20
C MET A 301 -3.30 -16.07 16.06
N SER A 302 -3.35 -17.27 16.63
CA SER A 302 -2.33 -17.75 17.58
C SER A 302 -0.93 -17.87 17.00
N GLN A 303 -0.78 -17.92 15.67
CA GLN A 303 0.53 -17.97 15.03
C GLN A 303 1.29 -16.63 15.03
N PHE A 304 0.63 -15.50 15.36
CA PHE A 304 1.25 -14.19 15.40
C PHE A 304 1.52 -13.71 16.81
N ARG A 305 2.71 -13.14 17.01
CA ARG A 305 3.09 -12.49 18.26
C ARG A 305 3.89 -11.24 17.97
N VAL A 306 3.34 -10.10 18.38
CA VAL A 306 4.00 -8.79 18.26
C VAL A 306 4.46 -8.34 19.64
N ILE A 307 5.69 -7.84 19.71
CA ILE A 307 6.29 -7.33 20.93
C ILE A 307 6.86 -5.95 20.64
N HIS A 308 6.20 -4.93 21.19
CA HIS A 308 6.68 -3.56 21.13
C HIS A 308 7.69 -3.26 22.22
N THR A 309 8.75 -2.53 21.87
CA THR A 309 9.68 -1.91 22.82
C THR A 309 9.89 -0.44 22.50
N LEU A 310 9.77 0.41 23.52
CA LEU A 310 9.84 1.86 23.38
C LEU A 310 11.04 2.44 24.13
N SER A 311 11.86 3.26 23.46
CA SER A 311 13.03 3.87 24.09
C SER A 311 12.70 5.07 24.98
N SER A 312 11.54 5.70 24.75
CA SER A 312 11.03 6.87 25.48
C SER A 312 9.50 6.79 25.60
N PRO A 313 8.97 5.78 26.30
CA PRO A 313 7.53 5.56 26.44
C PRO A 313 6.89 6.55 27.42
N SER A 314 5.58 6.75 27.31
CA SER A 314 4.79 7.43 28.35
C SER A 314 4.74 6.62 29.65
N ASP A 315 4.27 7.24 30.73
CA ASP A 315 4.06 6.56 32.01
C ASP A 315 2.99 5.46 31.90
N GLY A 316 2.03 5.61 30.98
CA GLY A 316 0.96 4.63 30.73
C GLY A 316 1.39 3.40 29.92
N TRP A 317 2.63 3.36 29.41
CA TRP A 317 3.09 2.26 28.58
C TRP A 317 3.25 0.96 29.37
N ALA A 318 2.43 -0.04 29.02
CA ALA A 318 2.45 -1.38 29.60
C ALA A 318 3.44 -2.34 28.91
N GLY A 319 3.93 -1.99 27.71
CA GLY A 319 4.87 -2.82 26.96
C GLY A 319 6.31 -2.68 27.45
N ARG A 320 7.26 -3.21 26.67
CA ARG A 320 8.68 -3.17 27.06
C ARG A 320 9.29 -1.79 26.89
N ARG A 321 10.27 -1.49 27.74
CA ARG A 321 11.02 -0.23 27.75
C ARG A 321 12.45 -0.50 27.33
N GLY A 322 13.04 0.45 26.61
CA GLY A 322 14.39 0.36 26.10
C GLY A 322 14.47 -0.14 24.65
N ARG A 323 15.70 -0.38 24.20
CA ARG A 323 15.99 -0.83 22.83
C ARG A 323 15.98 -2.36 22.75
N ILE A 324 15.71 -2.89 21.56
CA ILE A 324 15.88 -4.31 21.25
C ILE A 324 17.37 -4.64 21.45
N GLY A 325 17.64 -5.61 22.33
CA GLY A 325 18.99 -6.03 22.69
C GLY A 325 19.03 -7.50 23.08
N GLN A 326 20.21 -7.97 23.49
CA GLN A 326 20.48 -9.37 23.79
C GLN A 326 19.47 -9.98 24.77
N GLU A 327 19.18 -9.30 25.89
CA GLU A 327 18.24 -9.78 26.90
C GLU A 327 16.87 -10.13 26.32
N LEU A 328 16.32 -9.26 25.47
CA LEU A 328 15.03 -9.49 24.82
C LEU A 328 15.10 -10.64 23.82
N LEU A 329 16.17 -10.70 23.03
CA LEU A 329 16.37 -11.76 22.03
C LEU A 329 16.50 -13.13 22.70
N GLU A 330 17.24 -13.21 23.81
CA GLU A 330 17.39 -14.45 24.57
C GLU A 330 16.10 -14.87 25.26
N ALA A 331 15.34 -13.93 25.81
CA ALA A 331 14.05 -14.23 26.43
C ALA A 331 13.02 -14.79 25.43
N GLU A 332 13.00 -14.25 24.20
CA GLU A 332 11.95 -14.57 23.21
C GLU A 332 12.34 -15.65 22.20
N VAL A 333 13.64 -15.82 21.99
CA VAL A 333 14.18 -16.72 20.98
C VAL A 333 15.15 -17.76 21.55
N GLY A 334 15.71 -17.51 22.74
CA GLY A 334 16.71 -18.35 23.37
C GLY A 334 18.16 -17.95 23.05
N PRO A 335 19.13 -18.42 23.83
CA PRO A 335 20.53 -18.04 23.71
C PRO A 335 21.15 -18.43 22.36
N PRO A 336 22.20 -17.73 21.90
CA PRO A 336 23.03 -18.19 20.79
C PRO A 336 23.65 -19.55 21.13
N THR A 337 23.35 -20.59 20.35
CA THR A 337 23.99 -21.89 20.52
C THR A 337 25.36 -21.90 19.83
N ALA A 338 26.37 -22.50 20.50
CA ALA A 338 27.69 -22.69 19.92
C ALA A 338 27.58 -23.62 18.70
N GLY A 339 27.73 -23.05 17.50
CA GLY A 339 27.45 -23.72 16.21
C GLY A 339 26.40 -23.03 15.34
N GLY A 340 25.80 -21.95 15.85
CA GLY A 340 24.70 -21.24 15.20
C GLY A 340 23.42 -22.04 15.37
N HIS A 341 22.35 -21.40 15.82
CA HIS A 341 21.03 -22.03 15.89
C HIS A 341 20.55 -22.27 14.44
N ARG A 342 20.96 -23.39 13.85
CA ARG A 342 20.36 -23.94 12.64
C ARG A 342 19.15 -24.75 13.06
N ASP A 343 18.21 -24.12 13.75
CA ASP A 343 16.86 -24.67 13.70
C ASP A 343 16.42 -24.46 12.26
N GLY A 344 16.48 -25.51 11.44
CA GLY A 344 16.38 -25.44 9.98
C GLY A 344 15.04 -24.93 9.45
N THR A 345 14.21 -24.41 10.35
CA THR A 345 12.81 -24.04 10.24
C THR A 345 12.57 -22.55 10.53
N SER A 346 13.48 -21.85 11.20
CA SER A 346 13.30 -20.43 11.56
C SER A 346 14.06 -19.49 10.63
N LEU A 347 13.37 -18.49 10.08
CA LEU A 347 13.96 -17.46 9.21
C LEU A 347 13.96 -16.10 9.91
N TRP A 348 15.13 -15.46 9.94
CA TRP A 348 15.32 -14.15 10.55
C TRP A 348 15.24 -13.05 9.52
N THR A 349 14.45 -12.03 9.81
CA THR A 349 14.30 -10.85 8.97
C THR A 349 14.52 -9.58 9.75
N THR A 350 15.26 -8.63 9.15
CA THR A 350 15.48 -7.31 9.74
C THR A 350 15.19 -6.22 8.71
N SER A 351 14.75 -5.07 9.21
CA SER A 351 14.76 -3.81 8.47
C SER A 351 15.08 -2.68 9.44
N ASP A 352 16.17 -1.96 9.17
CA ASP A 352 16.60 -0.81 9.96
C ASP A 352 16.18 0.51 9.32
N GLY A 353 15.50 1.36 10.10
CA GLY A 353 15.30 2.78 9.81
C GLY A 353 16.46 3.67 10.29
N SER A 354 17.41 3.13 11.08
CA SER A 354 18.56 3.89 11.59
C SER A 354 19.79 3.01 11.83
N ASP A 355 20.97 3.51 11.44
CA ASP A 355 22.27 2.81 11.48
C ASP A 355 22.69 2.27 12.87
N TYR A 356 22.07 2.75 13.96
CA TYR A 356 22.52 2.49 15.34
C TYR A 356 21.91 1.24 16.00
N GLN A 357 20.71 0.80 15.60
CA GLN A 357 20.14 -0.46 16.11
C GLN A 357 20.69 -1.69 15.36
N GLY A 358 21.20 -1.47 14.14
CA GLY A 358 21.72 -2.52 13.29
C GLY A 358 22.91 -3.26 13.90
N CYS A 359 23.90 -2.57 14.50
CA CYS A 359 25.17 -3.21 14.91
C CYS A 359 25.04 -4.32 15.97
N ALA A 360 24.40 -4.06 17.11
CA ALA A 360 24.33 -5.04 18.21
C ALA A 360 23.40 -6.24 17.89
N VAL A 361 22.31 -6.00 17.17
CA VAL A 361 21.41 -7.07 16.69
C VAL A 361 22.09 -7.87 15.59
N LYS A 362 22.84 -7.21 14.71
CA LYS A 362 23.58 -7.87 13.63
C LYS A 362 24.64 -8.82 14.17
N GLU A 363 25.42 -8.43 15.18
CA GLU A 363 26.39 -9.34 15.83
C GLU A 363 25.71 -10.56 16.48
N TRP A 364 24.52 -10.40 17.08
CA TRP A 364 23.78 -11.51 17.68
C TRP A 364 23.15 -12.45 16.64
N VAL A 365 22.77 -11.91 15.47
CA VAL A 365 22.18 -12.65 14.35
C VAL A 365 23.25 -13.26 13.43
N GLU A 366 24.46 -12.71 13.42
CA GLU A 366 25.63 -13.23 12.71
C GLU A 366 26.05 -14.59 13.31
N GLY A 367 25.60 -15.66 12.64
CA GLY A 367 25.70 -17.04 13.09
C GLY A 367 24.43 -17.87 12.83
N ARG A 368 23.30 -17.24 12.51
CA ARG A 368 22.01 -17.88 12.20
C ARG A 368 21.64 -17.75 10.70
N ARG A 369 20.66 -18.53 10.21
CA ARG A 369 20.09 -18.32 8.85
C ARG A 369 19.36 -16.97 8.83
N TYR A 370 19.97 -15.99 8.16
CA TYR A 370 19.57 -14.59 8.20
C TYR A 370 19.34 -14.02 6.81
N CYS A 371 18.28 -13.21 6.67
CA CYS A 371 18.01 -12.44 5.46
C CYS A 371 17.60 -11.00 5.82
N SER A 372 18.30 -9.99 5.29
CA SER A 372 17.82 -8.61 5.34
C SER A 372 16.87 -8.36 4.17
N ILE A 373 15.59 -8.08 4.46
CA ILE A 373 14.55 -7.81 3.43
C ILE A 373 14.78 -6.42 2.81
N LEU A 374 15.21 -5.46 3.63
CA LEU A 374 15.56 -4.10 3.22
C LEU A 374 16.89 -3.71 3.89
N ARG A 375 17.88 -3.24 3.10
CA ARG A 375 19.02 -2.48 3.62
C ARG A 375 18.87 -1.04 3.15
N CYS A 376 18.49 -0.14 4.04
CA CYS A 376 18.52 1.29 3.79
C CYS A 376 19.99 1.76 3.82
N PHE A 377 20.73 1.61 2.71
CA PHE A 377 22.14 2.03 2.68
C PHE A 377 22.30 3.55 2.89
N GLY A 378 23.07 3.91 3.92
CA GLY A 378 23.70 5.21 4.14
C GLY A 378 25.13 5.06 4.67
N ARG A 379 26.12 4.96 3.76
CA ARG A 379 27.58 4.80 3.95
C ARG A 379 28.06 3.47 4.60
N PRO A 380 29.19 2.90 4.14
CA PRO A 380 29.87 1.85 4.88
C PRO A 380 30.42 2.44 6.19
N VAL A 381 30.15 1.80 7.32
CA VAL A 381 30.90 2.02 8.56
C VAL A 381 32.28 1.37 8.37
N SER A 382 33.15 2.03 7.61
CA SER A 382 34.57 1.65 7.47
C SER A 382 35.49 2.58 8.25
N HIS A 383 34.96 3.42 9.14
CA HIS A 383 35.75 4.30 9.99
C HIS A 383 35.21 4.36 11.41
N LEU A 384 35.03 3.20 12.04
CA LEU A 384 35.09 3.03 13.48
C LEU A 384 35.65 1.62 13.67
N TRP A 385 36.76 1.52 14.40
CA TRP A 385 37.61 0.34 14.66
C TRP A 385 38.77 0.12 13.68
N GLY A 386 39.97 0.30 14.25
CA GLY A 386 41.25 0.19 13.57
C GLY A 386 41.52 -1.22 13.04
N ALA A 387 42.24 -1.24 11.94
CA ALA A 387 42.80 -2.45 11.36
C ALA A 387 43.79 -3.09 12.35
N SER A 388 43.39 -4.19 12.98
CA SER A 388 44.34 -5.19 13.47
C SER A 388 43.80 -6.61 13.66
N ASP A 389 42.48 -6.87 13.64
CA ASP A 389 41.96 -8.23 13.96
C ASP A 389 41.02 -8.83 12.90
N LEU A 390 41.37 -8.67 11.61
CA LEU A 390 40.57 -9.17 10.47
C LEU A 390 41.36 -10.10 9.53
N GLU A 391 42.25 -10.94 10.08
CA GLU A 391 43.00 -11.95 9.33
C GLU A 391 42.79 -13.42 9.77
N HIS A 392 41.78 -13.76 10.59
CA HIS A 392 41.61 -15.16 11.05
C HIS A 392 40.29 -15.88 10.75
N VAL A 393 39.40 -15.36 9.88
CA VAL A 393 38.16 -16.09 9.51
C VAL A 393 37.89 -16.14 8.00
N ILE A 394 38.93 -16.09 7.16
CA ILE A 394 38.84 -16.51 5.75
C ILE A 394 39.86 -17.64 5.54
N GLY A 395 39.54 -18.82 6.06
CA GLY A 395 40.48 -19.93 6.11
C GLY A 395 39.88 -21.26 6.51
N ALA A 396 38.67 -21.58 6.06
CA ALA A 396 38.19 -22.96 6.01
C ALA A 396 37.11 -23.06 4.92
N TYR A 397 37.20 -24.11 4.10
CA TYR A 397 36.38 -24.46 2.92
C TYR A 397 36.92 -23.95 1.57
N LYS A 398 37.98 -24.65 1.11
CA LYS A 398 38.00 -25.20 -0.26
C LYS A 398 36.94 -26.29 -0.39
#